data_AF-A0A515CYR6-F1
#
_entry.id   AF-A0A515CYR6-F1
#
_cell.length_a   1.000
_cell.length_b   1.000
_cell.length_c   1.000
_cell.angle_alpha   90.00
_cell.angle_beta   90.00
_cell.angle_gamma   90.00
#
_symmetry.space_group_name_H-M   'P 1'
#
loop_
_entity.id
_entity.type
_entity.pdbx_description
1 polymer ?
#
loop_
_entity_poly.entity_id
_entity_poly.type
_entity_poly.pdbx_seq_one_letter_code
_entity_poly.pdbx_strand_id
1 'polypeptide(L)'
;MADNDAQFIQYSDLNSKVWTLKERLDVAGIYVKSRDELVIAQTFIKDTLKRPTTVKFASPFETWIAPKTDIDVGFVYIDGNGVKITTNIPSGTENDHNYFMRCYATSLALDNGVPIRPAPILKNFSVKGIGAKKKTALPDMADEKKDEYNFIDGILFDSPEKKDPQGNLLGGLLGNFSVNNVYISGFYYGMYFGANAYIGHHYACEVIRCYECVHMPSAESGAKNFGEGINFFGGTLGNSQGLAIGNQNPNGAFRFFGTSIDYAGAIVNVQAGSVELHGCHIEFNNENSPLTDFPFRCSANQNASLLIQGGEIITLEGPLTKEYCFFAEAGSSGIIVENVKFYGVRTTTGRYFGGTGDFVIRNSRLDGGGGGKGLQTLTTMNNNKIKDGSFSFTTKPIGWEVSGGSVSDPFTSDAITIAIESGAGTNGSNALKVTKLGNTNANAGLRLIVPVSQYEQLGACFTLKTLNGGTGNLFSTLHYACIQETESNGVSIIAKSDAAAWDGMLNTNDYLEFKEYRFNSNRRKVPVWATHVILSFNLYALAKNGVLYVDNACITAM
;
A
#
# COMPACT_ATOMS: atom_id res chain seq x y z
N MET A 1 -59.75 -7.68 9.92
CA MET A 1 -58.35 -7.28 10.17
C MET A 1 -58.26 -5.84 9.69
N ALA A 2 -58.13 -4.88 10.60
CA ALA A 2 -58.04 -3.47 10.21
C ALA A 2 -56.67 -3.23 9.56
N ASP A 3 -56.67 -2.62 8.37
CA ASP A 3 -55.46 -2.24 7.65
C ASP A 3 -54.64 -1.26 8.51
N ASN A 4 -53.54 -1.75 9.10
CA ASN A 4 -52.51 -0.94 9.76
C ASN A 4 -51.61 -0.23 8.73
N ASP A 5 -52.18 0.24 7.62
CA ASP A 5 -51.42 1.01 6.64
C ASP A 5 -51.20 2.43 7.19
N ALA A 6 -49.92 2.78 7.38
CA ALA A 6 -49.46 4.06 7.93
C ALA A 6 -49.95 5.28 7.13
N GLN A 7 -50.51 5.07 5.93
CA GLN A 7 -51.19 6.09 5.13
C GLN A 7 -52.52 6.53 5.72
N PHE A 8 -53.19 5.69 6.52
CA PHE A 8 -54.52 5.96 7.08
C PHE A 8 -54.50 6.31 8.57
N ILE A 9 -53.34 6.22 9.23
CA ILE A 9 -53.17 6.64 10.63
C ILE A 9 -52.84 8.13 10.65
N GLN A 10 -53.77 8.97 11.11
CA GLN A 10 -53.59 10.42 11.21
C GLN A 10 -53.46 10.88 12.66
N TYR A 11 -52.65 11.92 12.88
CA TYR A 11 -52.55 12.59 14.17
C TYR A 11 -52.12 14.06 13.99
N SER A 12 -52.43 14.91 14.97
CA SER A 12 -52.03 16.32 14.95
C SER A 12 -50.76 16.53 15.77
N ASP A 13 -49.79 17.27 15.24
CA ASP A 13 -48.63 17.69 16.03
C ASP A 13 -48.98 18.86 16.98
N LEU A 14 -48.00 19.29 17.77
CA LEU A 14 -48.15 20.39 18.73
C LEU A 14 -48.49 21.75 18.08
N ASN A 15 -48.33 21.87 16.76
CA ASN A 15 -48.70 23.04 15.97
C ASN A 15 -50.04 22.86 15.22
N SER A 16 -50.82 21.84 15.59
CA SER A 16 -52.09 21.47 14.93
C SER A 16 -51.96 21.08 13.46
N LYS A 17 -50.75 20.77 12.98
CA LYS A 17 -50.58 20.22 11.65
C LYS A 17 -50.98 18.74 11.69
N VAL A 18 -51.94 18.36 10.83
CA VAL A 18 -52.33 16.97 10.66
C VAL A 18 -51.28 16.27 9.82
N TRP A 19 -50.73 15.19 10.36
CA TRP A 19 -49.80 14.29 9.68
C TRP A 19 -50.45 12.93 9.52
N THR A 20 -50.25 12.29 8.38
CA THR A 20 -50.26 10.83 8.34
C THR A 20 -49.00 10.30 9.02
N LEU A 21 -49.09 9.14 9.67
CA LEU A 21 -47.93 8.46 10.25
C LEU A 21 -46.84 8.26 9.18
N LYS A 22 -47.23 8.00 7.93
CA LYS A 22 -46.33 7.96 6.78
C LYS A 22 -45.57 9.28 6.59
N GLU A 23 -46.26 10.41 6.45
CA GLU A 23 -45.63 11.71 6.23
C GLU A 23 -44.69 12.09 7.38
N ARG A 24 -45.05 11.73 8.63
CA ARG A 24 -44.15 11.96 9.75
C ARG A 24 -42.89 11.12 9.67
N LEU A 25 -43.04 9.82 9.43
CA LEU A 25 -41.90 8.91 9.38
C LEU A 25 -40.96 9.27 8.22
N ASP A 26 -41.51 9.74 7.11
CA ASP A 26 -40.74 10.18 5.94
C ASP A 26 -39.98 11.48 6.20
N VAL A 27 -40.52 12.39 7.03
CA VAL A 27 -39.86 13.68 7.37
C VAL A 27 -38.96 13.59 8.60
N ALA A 28 -39.39 12.89 9.65
CA ALA A 28 -38.78 12.94 10.97
C ALA A 28 -37.95 11.69 11.31
N GLY A 29 -38.30 10.53 10.76
CA GLY A 29 -37.76 9.24 11.21
C GLY A 29 -38.25 8.83 12.61
N ILE A 30 -37.84 7.64 13.06
CA ILE A 30 -38.08 7.13 14.43
C ILE A 30 -36.88 7.50 15.29
N TYR A 31 -37.08 8.25 16.38
CA TYR A 31 -35.98 8.59 17.30
C TYR A 31 -35.83 7.51 18.37
N VAL A 32 -34.59 7.12 18.63
CA VAL A 32 -34.23 6.14 19.66
C VAL A 32 -33.06 6.68 20.48
N LYS A 33 -33.09 6.48 21.80
CA LYS A 33 -32.04 6.93 22.73
C LYS A 33 -31.16 5.79 23.25
N SER A 34 -31.50 4.55 22.92
CA SER A 34 -30.76 3.37 23.35
C SER A 34 -30.73 2.29 22.26
N ARG A 35 -29.82 1.32 22.43
CA ARG A 35 -29.76 0.13 21.59
C ARG A 35 -31.06 -0.68 21.64
N ASP A 36 -31.67 -0.81 22.81
CA ASP A 36 -32.89 -1.61 22.95
C ASP A 36 -34.09 -0.95 22.27
N GLU A 37 -34.19 0.39 22.34
CA GLU A 37 -35.16 1.13 21.54
C GLU A 37 -34.91 0.98 20.02
N LEU A 38 -33.64 0.94 19.57
CA LEU A 38 -33.30 0.66 18.17
C LEU A 38 -33.79 -0.74 17.73
N VAL A 39 -33.60 -1.76 18.56
CA VAL A 39 -34.06 -3.12 18.26
C VAL A 39 -35.59 -3.20 18.24
N ILE A 40 -36.28 -2.53 19.18
CA ILE A 40 -37.75 -2.44 19.19
C ILE A 40 -38.25 -1.73 17.93
N ALA A 41 -37.61 -0.62 17.54
CA ALA A 41 -37.94 0.12 16.33
C ALA A 41 -37.75 -0.74 15.08
N GLN A 42 -36.67 -1.52 14.99
CA GLN A 42 -36.45 -2.47 13.90
C GLN A 42 -37.59 -3.48 13.79
N THR A 43 -37.99 -4.12 14.90
CA THR A 43 -39.10 -5.09 14.90
C THR A 43 -40.40 -4.43 14.42
N PHE A 44 -40.71 -3.22 14.90
CA PHE A 44 -41.87 -2.47 14.44
C PHE A 44 -41.81 -2.16 12.93
N ILE A 45 -40.65 -1.71 12.43
CA ILE A 45 -40.46 -1.40 11.01
C ILE A 45 -40.65 -2.67 10.17
N LYS A 46 -40.04 -3.79 10.56
CA LYS A 46 -40.12 -5.05 9.82
C LYS A 46 -41.51 -5.66 9.81
N ASP A 47 -42.16 -5.74 10.97
CA ASP A 47 -43.39 -6.51 11.12
C ASP A 47 -44.62 -5.68 10.81
N THR A 48 -44.57 -4.37 11.06
CA THR A 48 -45.71 -3.45 10.90
C THR A 48 -45.58 -2.60 9.65
N LEU A 49 -44.48 -1.85 9.50
CA LEU A 49 -44.35 -0.90 8.38
C LEU A 49 -43.97 -1.56 7.06
N LYS A 50 -43.19 -2.64 7.11
CA LYS A 50 -42.72 -3.45 5.97
C LYS A 50 -42.06 -2.62 4.85
N ARG A 51 -41.37 -1.53 5.21
CA ARG A 51 -40.68 -0.63 4.28
C ARG A 51 -39.43 -0.01 4.90
N PRO A 52 -38.44 0.42 4.09
CA PRO A 52 -37.31 1.19 4.57
C PRO A 52 -37.74 2.41 5.36
N THR A 53 -37.16 2.57 6.54
CA THR A 53 -37.47 3.66 7.46
C THR A 53 -36.19 4.17 8.09
N THR A 54 -36.06 5.49 8.20
CA THR A 54 -34.92 6.11 8.89
C THR A 54 -35.12 6.05 10.40
N VAL A 55 -34.15 5.52 11.12
CA VAL A 55 -34.07 5.57 12.58
C VAL A 55 -32.96 6.56 12.96
N LYS A 56 -33.29 7.50 13.87
CA LYS A 56 -32.42 8.58 14.30
C LYS A 56 -31.96 8.39 15.74
N PHE A 57 -30.68 8.63 15.99
CA PHE A 57 -30.18 8.66 17.36
C PHE A 57 -30.52 9.98 18.05
N ALA A 58 -31.06 9.89 19.27
CA ALA A 58 -31.28 11.01 20.16
C ALA A 58 -30.01 11.28 20.99
N SER A 59 -29.78 12.55 21.33
CA SER A 59 -28.68 12.96 22.22
C SER A 59 -29.25 13.31 23.62
N PRO A 60 -28.69 12.77 24.71
CA PRO A 60 -27.62 11.77 24.75
C PRO A 60 -28.13 10.38 24.34
N PHE A 61 -27.21 9.55 23.83
CA PHE A 61 -27.47 8.12 23.56
C PHE A 61 -26.85 7.27 24.64
N GLU A 62 -27.58 6.25 25.11
CA GLU A 62 -27.13 5.36 26.19
C GLU A 62 -25.87 4.57 25.81
N THR A 63 -25.03 4.28 26.79
CA THR A 63 -23.83 3.46 26.57
C THR A 63 -24.20 2.10 26.00
N TRP A 64 -23.56 1.72 24.90
CA TRP A 64 -23.82 0.45 24.23
C TRP A 64 -23.06 -0.69 24.90
N ILE A 65 -23.77 -1.60 25.57
CA ILE A 65 -23.16 -2.71 26.33
C ILE A 65 -23.39 -4.10 25.72
N ALA A 66 -24.33 -4.21 24.77
CA ALA A 66 -24.72 -5.50 24.20
C ALA A 66 -23.61 -6.11 23.34
N PRO A 67 -23.24 -7.39 23.53
CA PRO A 67 -22.12 -8.03 22.84
C PRO A 67 -22.30 -8.20 21.33
N LYS A 68 -23.54 -8.36 20.86
CA LYS A 68 -23.87 -8.59 19.45
C LYS A 68 -25.19 -7.89 19.13
N THR A 69 -25.18 -6.94 18.21
CA THR A 69 -26.39 -6.24 17.77
C THR A 69 -26.53 -6.29 16.26
N ASP A 70 -27.62 -6.91 15.81
CA ASP A 70 -27.88 -7.15 14.40
C ASP A 70 -28.94 -6.18 13.88
N ILE A 71 -28.58 -5.40 12.87
CA ILE A 71 -29.46 -4.43 12.23
C ILE A 71 -29.76 -4.84 10.78
N ASP A 72 -31.04 -5.04 10.50
CA ASP A 72 -31.57 -5.37 9.17
C ASP A 72 -31.65 -4.08 8.34
N VAL A 73 -30.55 -3.76 7.67
CA VAL A 73 -30.42 -2.57 6.85
C VAL A 73 -31.20 -2.67 5.53
N GLY A 74 -31.88 -3.79 5.25
CA GLY A 74 -32.93 -3.85 4.24
C GLY A 74 -34.16 -3.00 4.61
N PHE A 75 -34.37 -2.75 5.90
CA PHE A 75 -35.51 -1.99 6.44
C PHE A 75 -35.10 -0.78 7.28
N VAL A 76 -33.94 -0.83 7.96
CA VAL A 76 -33.53 0.17 8.93
C VAL A 76 -32.35 0.96 8.40
N TYR A 77 -32.57 2.23 8.06
CA TYR A 77 -31.49 3.16 7.72
C TYR A 77 -31.16 4.03 8.93
N ILE A 78 -29.91 4.04 9.37
CA ILE A 78 -29.50 4.75 10.58
C ILE A 78 -28.98 6.13 10.21
N ASP A 79 -29.60 7.16 10.76
CA ASP A 79 -29.05 8.51 10.81
C ASP A 79 -28.67 8.87 12.25
N GLY A 80 -27.37 8.81 12.49
CA GLY A 80 -26.76 9.12 13.76
C GLY A 80 -27.00 10.53 14.27
N ASN A 81 -27.47 11.46 13.43
CA ASN A 81 -27.84 12.82 13.83
C ASN A 81 -26.71 13.56 14.60
N GLY A 82 -25.45 13.29 14.25
CA GLY A 82 -24.26 13.86 14.89
C GLY A 82 -23.94 13.30 16.28
N VAL A 83 -24.62 12.24 16.72
CA VAL A 83 -24.48 11.68 18.06
C VAL A 83 -23.16 10.93 18.21
N LYS A 84 -22.57 11.07 19.41
CA LYS A 84 -21.39 10.32 19.85
C LYS A 84 -21.83 9.15 20.73
N ILE A 85 -21.50 7.94 20.32
CA ILE A 85 -21.84 6.70 20.99
C ILE A 85 -20.60 6.17 21.70
N THR A 86 -20.74 5.86 22.99
CA THR A 86 -19.70 5.17 23.75
C THR A 86 -20.14 3.72 23.96
N THR A 87 -19.19 2.80 23.87
CA THR A 87 -19.46 1.38 24.09
C THR A 87 -18.74 0.87 25.34
N ASN A 88 -19.32 -0.14 25.99
CA ASN A 88 -18.69 -0.96 27.02
C ASN A 88 -19.06 -2.43 26.77
N ILE A 89 -18.77 -2.87 25.54
CA ILE A 89 -19.05 -4.23 25.07
C ILE A 89 -18.02 -5.18 25.69
N PRO A 90 -18.41 -6.34 26.23
CA PRO A 90 -17.46 -7.33 26.71
C PRO A 90 -16.64 -7.89 25.53
N SER A 91 -15.36 -8.21 25.75
CA SER A 91 -14.51 -8.85 24.74
C SER A 91 -15.08 -10.20 24.30
N GLY A 92 -15.01 -10.49 23.00
CA GLY A 92 -15.17 -11.86 22.48
C GLY A 92 -13.87 -12.66 22.61
N THR A 93 -13.76 -13.69 21.76
CA THR A 93 -12.55 -14.51 21.57
C THR A 93 -11.97 -14.27 20.18
N GLU A 94 -10.74 -14.71 19.91
CA GLU A 94 -10.09 -14.61 18.61
C GLU A 94 -10.89 -15.26 17.46
N ASN A 95 -11.67 -16.30 17.76
CA ASN A 95 -12.48 -17.01 16.76
C ASN A 95 -13.98 -16.64 16.80
N ASP A 96 -14.40 -15.85 17.78
CA ASP A 96 -15.79 -15.41 17.94
C ASP A 96 -15.81 -14.01 18.56
N HIS A 97 -15.63 -13.01 17.70
CA HIS A 97 -15.64 -11.61 18.09
C HIS A 97 -17.04 -11.19 18.52
N ASN A 98 -17.09 -10.31 19.52
CA ASN A 98 -18.27 -9.48 19.74
C ASN A 98 -18.23 -8.27 18.79
N TYR A 99 -19.33 -7.55 18.66
CA TYR A 99 -19.38 -6.40 17.76
C TYR A 99 -20.38 -5.34 18.21
N PHE A 100 -20.07 -4.08 17.88
CA PHE A 100 -21.00 -2.97 18.09
C PHE A 100 -22.25 -3.15 17.23
N MET A 101 -22.08 -3.38 15.93
CA MET A 101 -23.19 -3.54 15.00
C MET A 101 -22.84 -4.46 13.82
N ARG A 102 -23.73 -5.41 13.51
CA ARG A 102 -23.74 -6.13 12.23
C ARG A 102 -24.87 -5.62 11.36
N CYS A 103 -24.53 -5.07 10.21
CA CYS A 103 -25.45 -4.76 9.13
C CYS A 103 -25.67 -6.02 8.29
N TYR A 104 -26.93 -6.42 8.17
CA TYR A 104 -27.36 -7.52 7.29
C TYR A 104 -28.64 -7.11 6.55
N ALA A 105 -29.00 -7.84 5.50
CA ALA A 105 -30.27 -7.62 4.81
C ALA A 105 -31.02 -8.94 4.74
N THR A 106 -32.28 -8.98 5.19
CA THR A 106 -33.10 -10.19 5.06
C THR A 106 -33.64 -10.35 3.64
N SER A 107 -33.92 -11.61 3.25
CA SER A 107 -34.64 -11.92 2.00
C SER A 107 -36.03 -11.25 1.93
N LEU A 108 -36.68 -11.05 3.09
CA LEU A 108 -37.95 -10.33 3.20
C LEU A 108 -37.92 -8.92 2.60
N ALA A 109 -36.78 -8.23 2.62
CA ALA A 109 -36.65 -6.91 1.99
C ALA A 109 -36.84 -7.01 0.47
N LEU A 110 -36.28 -8.04 -0.17
CA LEU A 110 -36.45 -8.30 -1.59
C LEU A 110 -37.89 -8.69 -1.92
N ASP A 111 -38.51 -9.56 -1.11
CA ASP A 111 -39.89 -10.01 -1.30
C ASP A 111 -40.91 -8.85 -1.20
N ASN A 112 -40.62 -7.85 -0.36
CA ASN A 112 -41.44 -6.64 -0.25
C ASN A 112 -41.19 -5.62 -1.38
N GLY A 113 -40.39 -5.98 -2.41
CA GLY A 113 -40.09 -5.11 -3.53
C GLY A 113 -39.29 -3.87 -3.14
N VAL A 114 -38.57 -3.91 -2.01
CA VAL A 114 -37.76 -2.79 -1.55
C VAL A 114 -36.56 -2.65 -2.49
N PRO A 115 -36.46 -1.56 -3.27
CA PRO A 115 -35.29 -1.37 -4.11
C PRO A 115 -34.08 -1.12 -3.20
N ILE A 116 -33.06 -1.97 -3.31
CA ILE A 116 -31.74 -1.71 -2.73
C ILE A 116 -31.14 -0.53 -3.51
N ARG A 117 -31.43 0.68 -3.04
CA ARG A 117 -30.93 1.94 -3.61
C ARG A 117 -29.62 2.32 -2.92
N PRO A 118 -28.78 3.14 -3.56
CA PRO A 118 -27.57 3.71 -2.95
C PRO A 118 -27.89 4.80 -1.90
N ALA A 119 -28.97 4.64 -1.12
CA ALA A 119 -29.24 5.46 0.04
C ALA A 119 -28.30 5.03 1.18
N PRO A 120 -27.79 5.98 2.00
CA PRO A 120 -26.88 5.64 3.07
C PRO A 120 -27.62 4.83 4.13
N ILE A 121 -27.21 3.57 4.30
CA ILE A 121 -27.74 2.67 5.34
C ILE A 121 -27.26 3.10 6.72
N LEU A 122 -26.13 3.80 6.78
CA LEU A 122 -25.53 4.38 7.97
C LEU A 122 -25.03 5.78 7.66
N LYS A 123 -25.35 6.77 8.48
CA LYS A 123 -24.72 8.11 8.37
C LYS A 123 -24.64 8.90 9.67
N ASN A 124 -23.71 9.85 9.71
CA ASN A 124 -23.65 10.95 10.70
C ASN A 124 -23.58 10.53 12.18
N PHE A 125 -22.73 9.58 12.58
CA PHE A 125 -22.41 9.34 13.99
C PHE A 125 -20.94 9.06 14.21
N SER A 126 -20.53 9.19 15.47
CA SER A 126 -19.24 8.67 15.95
C SER A 126 -19.48 7.54 16.94
N VAL A 127 -18.70 6.47 16.86
CA VAL A 127 -18.71 5.37 17.83
C VAL A 127 -17.30 5.12 18.37
N LYS A 128 -17.20 4.99 19.70
CA LYS A 128 -15.95 4.72 20.41
C LYS A 128 -16.03 3.39 21.18
N GLY A 129 -15.17 2.46 20.76
CA GLY A 129 -14.82 1.20 21.40
C GLY A 129 -14.00 1.37 22.69
N ILE A 130 -13.78 0.26 23.39
CA ILE A 130 -12.95 0.21 24.61
C ILE A 130 -11.44 0.15 24.32
N GLY A 131 -11.03 0.18 23.04
CA GLY A 131 -9.66 0.05 22.58
C GLY A 131 -9.32 -1.37 22.12
N ALA A 132 -8.48 -1.50 21.09
CA ALA A 132 -8.16 -2.79 20.48
C ALA A 132 -7.25 -3.69 21.34
N LYS A 133 -6.38 -3.10 22.16
CA LYS A 133 -5.48 -3.81 23.08
C LYS A 133 -5.96 -3.71 24.51
N LYS A 134 -5.79 -4.79 25.28
CA LYS A 134 -5.98 -4.76 26.74
C LYS A 134 -4.77 -4.08 27.38
N LYS A 135 -5.03 -3.16 28.30
CA LYS A 135 -3.98 -2.67 29.20
C LYS A 135 -3.75 -3.75 30.26
N THR A 136 -2.80 -4.64 30.02
CA THR A 136 -2.28 -5.51 31.09
C THR A 136 -1.31 -4.71 31.96
N ALA A 137 -1.30 -4.99 33.26
CA ALA A 137 -0.22 -4.52 34.13
C ALA A 137 1.11 -5.08 33.60
N LEU A 138 2.22 -4.35 33.81
CA LEU A 138 3.55 -4.79 33.40
C LEU A 138 3.79 -6.23 33.89
N PRO A 139 4.13 -7.18 33.00
CA PRO A 139 4.54 -8.51 33.45
C PRO A 139 5.85 -8.37 34.22
N ASP A 140 5.87 -8.83 35.46
CA ASP A 140 7.13 -9.23 36.09
C ASP A 140 7.80 -10.27 35.17
N MET A 141 9.05 -9.98 34.84
CA MET A 141 10.06 -10.78 34.13
C MET A 141 9.66 -12.21 33.65
N ALA A 142 9.91 -12.44 32.36
CA ALA A 142 10.40 -13.69 31.74
C ALA A 142 9.46 -14.57 30.88
N ASP A 143 8.18 -14.23 30.68
CA ASP A 143 7.38 -14.90 29.65
C ASP A 143 7.17 -13.99 28.43
N GLU A 144 7.28 -14.56 27.23
CA GLU A 144 7.08 -13.87 25.95
C GLU A 144 5.83 -12.99 26.02
N LYS A 145 5.99 -11.68 25.80
CA LYS A 145 4.88 -10.72 25.79
C LYS A 145 3.88 -11.12 24.70
N LYS A 146 2.87 -11.91 25.04
CA LYS A 146 1.71 -12.10 24.18
C LYS A 146 0.88 -10.83 24.25
N ASP A 147 0.78 -10.10 23.14
CA ASP A 147 -0.13 -8.97 23.05
C ASP A 147 -1.56 -9.48 23.33
N GLU A 148 -2.21 -8.92 24.36
CA GLU A 148 -3.60 -9.23 24.67
C GLU A 148 -4.54 -8.24 23.96
N TYR A 149 -5.53 -8.76 23.25
CA TYR A 149 -6.49 -7.98 22.46
C TYR A 149 -7.91 -8.02 23.02
N ASN A 150 -8.67 -6.95 22.78
CA ASN A 150 -10.12 -6.94 22.90
C ASN A 150 -10.71 -7.32 21.54
N PHE A 151 -11.28 -8.52 21.45
CA PHE A 151 -11.89 -9.04 20.22
C PHE A 151 -13.32 -8.52 20.08
N ILE A 152 -13.40 -7.22 19.77
CA ILE A 152 -14.66 -6.49 19.56
C ILE A 152 -14.52 -5.70 18.27
N ASP A 153 -15.38 -5.99 17.32
CA ASP A 153 -15.39 -5.29 16.04
C ASP A 153 -16.36 -4.11 16.06
N GLY A 154 -16.10 -3.11 15.23
CA GLY A 154 -16.96 -1.94 15.07
C GLY A 154 -18.20 -2.30 14.27
N ILE A 155 -18.10 -2.17 12.95
CA ILE A 155 -19.22 -2.41 12.04
C ILE A 155 -18.91 -3.62 11.15
N LEU A 156 -19.76 -4.63 11.23
CA LEU A 156 -19.72 -5.80 10.37
C LEU A 156 -20.73 -5.61 9.24
N PHE A 157 -20.25 -5.61 8.00
CA PHE A 157 -21.10 -5.83 6.82
C PHE A 157 -21.06 -7.33 6.54
N ASP A 158 -22.01 -8.06 7.12
CA ASP A 158 -22.04 -9.53 7.06
C ASP A 158 -23.49 -10.01 7.12
N SER A 159 -23.94 -10.60 6.01
CA SER A 159 -25.32 -11.07 5.81
C SER A 159 -25.35 -12.56 5.46
N PRO A 160 -24.86 -13.44 6.35
CA PRO A 160 -24.74 -14.86 6.06
C PRO A 160 -26.13 -15.49 5.93
N GLU A 161 -26.29 -16.40 4.96
CA GLU A 161 -27.50 -17.21 4.81
C GLU A 161 -27.66 -18.16 6.02
N LYS A 162 -28.24 -17.65 7.10
CA LYS A 162 -28.64 -18.44 8.28
C LYS A 162 -30.15 -18.56 8.30
N LYS A 163 -30.68 -19.59 8.98
CA LYS A 163 -32.09 -19.61 9.37
C LYS A 163 -32.22 -19.13 10.81
N ASP A 164 -33.25 -18.34 11.10
CA ASP A 164 -33.61 -18.05 12.50
C ASP A 164 -34.11 -19.33 13.19
N PRO A 165 -34.26 -19.33 14.53
CA PRO A 165 -34.81 -20.47 15.26
C PRO A 165 -36.23 -20.87 14.82
N GLN A 166 -36.93 -20.01 14.06
CA GLN A 166 -38.25 -20.23 13.50
C GLN A 166 -38.21 -20.75 12.04
N GLY A 167 -37.01 -20.93 11.46
CA GLY A 167 -36.79 -21.47 10.12
C GLY A 167 -36.73 -20.46 8.97
N ASN A 168 -36.85 -19.16 9.24
CA ASN A 168 -36.81 -18.10 8.21
C ASN A 168 -35.37 -17.80 7.80
N LEU A 169 -35.10 -17.59 6.50
CA LEU A 169 -33.79 -17.20 6.00
C LEU A 169 -33.43 -15.77 6.45
N LEU A 170 -32.48 -15.66 7.38
CA LEU A 170 -31.90 -14.44 7.92
C LEU A 170 -30.94 -13.72 6.96
N GLY A 171 -30.32 -14.43 6.01
CA GLY A 171 -29.36 -13.84 5.08
C GLY A 171 -29.94 -13.65 3.68
N GLY A 172 -30.00 -12.41 3.24
CA GLY A 172 -30.13 -11.98 1.86
C GLY A 172 -28.89 -11.21 1.40
N LEU A 173 -28.95 -10.69 0.18
CA LEU A 173 -27.85 -9.95 -0.44
C LEU A 173 -27.69 -8.56 0.20
N LEU A 174 -26.51 -8.27 0.78
CA LEU A 174 -26.11 -6.93 1.22
C LEU A 174 -25.27 -6.27 0.12
N GLY A 175 -25.95 -5.96 -0.99
CA GLY A 175 -25.37 -5.28 -2.15
C GLY A 175 -25.67 -3.78 -2.15
N ASN A 176 -24.95 -3.00 -2.96
CA ASN A 176 -25.35 -1.66 -3.41
C ASN A 176 -25.77 -0.69 -2.30
N PHE A 177 -24.93 -0.53 -1.28
CA PHE A 177 -25.19 0.31 -0.11
C PHE A 177 -24.19 1.46 0.00
N SER A 178 -24.54 2.49 0.77
CA SER A 178 -23.59 3.55 1.14
C SER A 178 -23.52 3.83 2.64
N VAL A 179 -22.38 4.36 3.08
CA VAL A 179 -22.09 4.75 4.47
C VAL A 179 -21.46 6.15 4.44
N ASN A 180 -22.04 7.12 5.15
CA ASN A 180 -21.64 8.52 5.00
C ASN A 180 -21.30 9.18 6.34
N ASN A 181 -20.15 9.82 6.46
CA ASN A 181 -19.76 10.59 7.66
C ASN A 181 -19.86 9.77 8.95
N VAL A 182 -19.33 8.54 8.94
CA VAL A 182 -19.29 7.67 10.11
C VAL A 182 -17.86 7.64 10.65
N TYR A 183 -17.71 7.92 11.94
CA TYR A 183 -16.44 7.86 12.66
C TYR A 183 -16.41 6.63 13.58
N ILE A 184 -15.41 5.77 13.44
CA ILE A 184 -15.25 4.53 14.19
C ILE A 184 -13.88 4.55 14.86
N SER A 185 -13.83 4.27 16.17
CA SER A 185 -12.55 4.16 16.84
C SER A 185 -12.51 3.15 17.96
N GLY A 186 -11.35 2.51 18.18
CA GLY A 186 -11.09 1.71 19.38
C GLY A 186 -11.62 0.27 19.32
N PHE A 187 -11.69 -0.33 18.14
CA PHE A 187 -12.16 -1.71 17.91
C PHE A 187 -11.02 -2.60 17.42
N TYR A 188 -11.21 -3.91 17.42
CA TYR A 188 -10.29 -4.84 16.76
C TYR A 188 -10.32 -4.60 15.25
N TYR A 189 -11.40 -5.00 14.57
CA TYR A 189 -11.70 -4.51 13.23
C TYR A 189 -12.60 -3.28 13.30
N GLY A 190 -12.22 -2.19 12.65
CA GLY A 190 -13.08 -1.01 12.55
C GLY A 190 -14.29 -1.27 11.66
N MET A 191 -14.05 -1.73 10.42
CA MET A 191 -15.05 -2.26 9.50
C MET A 191 -14.64 -3.64 8.99
N TYR A 192 -15.58 -4.59 9.02
CA TYR A 192 -15.38 -5.96 8.56
C TYR A 192 -16.35 -6.27 7.42
N PHE A 193 -15.85 -6.84 6.32
CA PHE A 193 -16.65 -7.14 5.12
C PHE A 193 -16.75 -8.67 4.91
N GLY A 194 -17.82 -9.26 5.43
CA GLY A 194 -18.11 -10.70 5.41
C GLY A 194 -19.11 -11.12 4.33
N ALA A 195 -19.80 -12.24 4.56
CA ALA A 195 -20.64 -12.89 3.57
C ALA A 195 -21.72 -11.96 2.99
N ASN A 196 -21.97 -12.08 1.68
CA ASN A 196 -22.98 -11.33 0.95
C ASN A 196 -22.83 -9.80 0.99
N ALA A 197 -21.69 -9.26 1.44
CA ALA A 197 -21.41 -7.82 1.44
C ALA A 197 -20.61 -7.40 0.20
N TYR A 198 -21.21 -6.60 -0.68
CA TYR A 198 -20.61 -6.16 -1.93
C TYR A 198 -21.20 -4.83 -2.44
N ILE A 199 -20.50 -4.17 -3.36
CA ILE A 199 -20.85 -2.87 -3.97
C ILE A 199 -21.17 -1.84 -2.87
N GLY A 200 -20.26 -1.71 -1.91
CA GLY A 200 -20.36 -0.77 -0.79
C GLY A 200 -19.63 0.54 -1.09
N HIS A 201 -20.26 1.68 -0.85
CA HIS A 201 -19.68 3.01 -1.07
C HIS A 201 -19.58 3.82 0.22
N HIS A 202 -18.37 4.12 0.67
CA HIS A 202 -18.12 4.79 1.94
C HIS A 202 -17.62 6.21 1.68
N TYR A 203 -18.36 7.22 2.14
CA TYR A 203 -18.05 8.63 1.91
C TYR A 203 -17.65 9.31 3.21
N ALA A 204 -16.46 9.92 3.23
CA ALA A 204 -15.92 10.65 4.38
C ALA A 204 -16.01 9.84 5.70
N CYS A 205 -15.70 8.55 5.64
CA CYS A 205 -15.64 7.70 6.82
C CYS A 205 -14.26 7.79 7.47
N GLU A 206 -14.24 7.82 8.80
CA GLU A 206 -13.02 7.82 9.58
C GLU A 206 -12.96 6.54 10.42
N VAL A 207 -11.89 5.77 10.28
CA VAL A 207 -11.69 4.53 11.04
C VAL A 207 -10.31 4.57 11.66
N ILE A 208 -10.24 4.83 12.97
CA ILE A 208 -8.96 5.11 13.62
C ILE A 208 -8.75 4.39 14.94
N ARG A 209 -7.49 4.16 15.34
CA ARG A 209 -7.14 3.51 16.62
C ARG A 209 -7.78 2.14 16.77
N CYS A 210 -7.90 1.43 15.67
CA CYS A 210 -8.30 0.02 15.66
C CYS A 210 -7.05 -0.88 15.68
N TYR A 211 -7.23 -2.19 15.83
CA TYR A 211 -6.13 -3.11 15.49
C TYR A 211 -5.95 -3.10 13.97
N GLU A 212 -7.05 -3.31 13.24
CA GLU A 212 -7.11 -3.16 11.80
C GLU A 212 -8.29 -2.27 11.40
N CYS A 213 -8.07 -1.27 10.53
CA CYS A 213 -9.14 -0.33 10.20
C CYS A 213 -10.22 -1.00 9.34
N VAL A 214 -9.84 -1.59 8.23
CA VAL A 214 -10.77 -2.27 7.32
C VAL A 214 -10.24 -3.64 6.94
N HIS A 215 -11.10 -4.64 7.09
CA HIS A 215 -10.73 -6.04 6.94
C HIS A 215 -11.69 -6.78 6.00
N MET A 216 -11.13 -7.57 5.09
CA MET A 216 -11.85 -8.56 4.31
C MET A 216 -11.25 -9.95 4.57
N PRO A 217 -12.03 -10.89 5.12
CA PRO A 217 -11.55 -12.19 5.55
C PRO A 217 -11.23 -13.12 4.36
N SER A 218 -10.54 -14.22 4.64
CA SER A 218 -10.30 -15.25 3.65
C SER A 218 -11.59 -15.97 3.26
N ALA A 219 -11.63 -16.55 2.06
CA ALA A 219 -12.75 -17.41 1.66
C ALA A 219 -12.87 -18.67 2.55
N GLU A 220 -11.80 -19.07 3.24
CA GLU A 220 -11.77 -20.19 4.18
C GLU A 220 -12.49 -19.90 5.49
N SER A 221 -12.77 -18.62 5.80
CA SER A 221 -13.62 -18.22 6.93
C SER A 221 -15.08 -18.73 6.82
N GLY A 222 -15.47 -19.24 5.64
CA GLY A 222 -16.83 -19.64 5.33
C GLY A 222 -17.69 -18.51 4.74
N ALA A 223 -17.16 -17.27 4.67
CA ALA A 223 -17.80 -16.18 3.95
C ALA A 223 -17.90 -16.48 2.45
N LYS A 224 -19.03 -16.13 1.84
CA LYS A 224 -19.32 -16.34 0.42
C LYS A 224 -19.94 -15.10 -0.20
N ASN A 225 -19.74 -14.95 -1.51
CA ASN A 225 -20.35 -13.88 -2.31
C ASN A 225 -20.10 -12.47 -1.75
N PHE A 226 -18.84 -12.11 -1.54
CA PHE A 226 -18.47 -10.87 -0.87
C PHE A 226 -17.24 -10.21 -1.50
N GLY A 227 -17.07 -8.92 -1.22
CA GLY A 227 -15.86 -8.17 -1.52
C GLY A 227 -15.82 -7.51 -2.90
N GLU A 228 -16.79 -7.78 -3.78
CA GLU A 228 -16.89 -7.07 -5.05
C GLU A 228 -17.17 -5.57 -4.78
N GLY A 229 -16.40 -4.67 -5.39
CA GLY A 229 -16.74 -3.25 -5.47
C GLY A 229 -16.85 -2.52 -4.13
N ILE A 230 -15.98 -2.80 -3.14
CA ILE A 230 -15.95 -2.02 -1.89
C ILE A 230 -15.10 -0.76 -2.09
N ASN A 231 -15.73 0.41 -2.03
CA ASN A 231 -15.11 1.70 -2.35
C ASN A 231 -15.18 2.67 -1.17
N PHE A 232 -14.13 3.49 -1.02
CA PHE A 232 -14.01 4.58 -0.04
C PHE A 232 -13.64 5.88 -0.76
N PHE A 233 -14.34 6.97 -0.44
CA PHE A 233 -14.18 8.29 -1.04
C PHE A 233 -13.90 9.32 0.05
N GLY A 234 -12.66 9.81 0.12
CA GLY A 234 -12.17 10.65 1.20
C GLY A 234 -12.08 9.91 2.53
N GLY A 235 -12.09 10.67 3.62
CA GLY A 235 -12.00 10.12 4.98
C GLY A 235 -10.57 9.77 5.41
N THR A 236 -10.45 9.09 6.55
CA THR A 236 -9.17 8.76 7.17
C THR A 236 -9.16 7.35 7.74
N LEU A 237 -8.15 6.56 7.41
CA LEU A 237 -7.80 5.32 8.11
C LEU A 237 -6.51 5.57 8.89
N GLY A 238 -6.45 5.34 10.20
CA GLY A 238 -5.18 5.64 10.86
C GLY A 238 -5.07 5.50 12.36
N ASN A 239 -3.90 5.84 12.88
CA ASN A 239 -3.52 5.69 14.30
C ASN A 239 -3.76 4.27 14.84
N SER A 240 -3.70 3.26 13.96
CA SER A 240 -4.00 1.87 14.26
C SER A 240 -2.71 1.08 14.43
N GLN A 241 -2.55 0.37 15.54
CA GLN A 241 -1.26 -0.27 15.86
C GLN A 241 -0.95 -1.50 15.00
N GLY A 242 -1.97 -2.10 14.39
CA GLY A 242 -1.82 -3.19 13.42
C GLY A 242 -1.80 -2.63 11.99
N LEU A 243 -2.88 -2.86 11.26
CA LEU A 243 -2.95 -2.69 9.81
C LEU A 243 -4.01 -1.65 9.41
N ALA A 244 -3.77 -0.80 8.41
CA ALA A 244 -4.87 0.04 7.90
C ALA A 244 -5.83 -0.78 7.03
N ILE A 245 -5.33 -1.51 6.04
CA ILE A 245 -6.15 -2.24 5.05
C ILE A 245 -5.66 -3.68 4.90
N GLY A 246 -6.51 -4.65 5.22
CA GLY A 246 -6.24 -6.07 4.98
C GLY A 246 -7.26 -6.72 4.04
N ASN A 247 -6.76 -7.40 3.02
CA ASN A 247 -7.59 -8.18 2.10
C ASN A 247 -7.05 -9.62 1.98
N GLN A 248 -7.89 -10.58 2.33
CA GLN A 248 -7.59 -12.00 2.24
C GLN A 248 -8.53 -12.75 1.29
N ASN A 249 -9.48 -12.05 0.65
CA ASN A 249 -10.45 -12.65 -0.27
C ASN A 249 -9.90 -12.61 -1.71
N PRO A 250 -9.65 -13.78 -2.36
CA PRO A 250 -9.12 -13.83 -3.72
C PRO A 250 -9.95 -13.11 -4.78
N ASN A 251 -11.25 -12.93 -4.55
CA ASN A 251 -12.17 -12.25 -5.48
C ASN A 251 -12.59 -10.86 -4.97
N GLY A 252 -12.05 -10.43 -3.84
CA GLY A 252 -12.40 -9.18 -3.18
C GLY A 252 -11.52 -8.03 -3.63
N ALA A 253 -12.08 -6.82 -3.65
CA ALA A 253 -11.37 -5.61 -3.99
C ALA A 253 -11.76 -4.46 -3.05
N PHE A 254 -10.75 -3.80 -2.47
CA PHE A 254 -10.92 -2.48 -1.88
C PHE A 254 -10.39 -1.40 -2.81
N ARG A 255 -11.13 -0.28 -2.94
CA ARG A 255 -10.69 0.91 -3.68
C ARG A 255 -10.83 2.16 -2.82
N PHE A 256 -9.77 2.94 -2.73
CA PHE A 256 -9.74 4.17 -1.94
C PHE A 256 -9.45 5.35 -2.86
N PHE A 257 -10.23 6.41 -2.75
CA PHE A 257 -10.15 7.60 -3.58
C PHE A 257 -9.96 8.84 -2.70
N GLY A 258 -8.74 9.40 -2.68
CA GLY A 258 -8.42 10.58 -1.87
C GLY A 258 -8.54 10.37 -0.37
N THR A 259 -8.45 9.12 0.11
CA THR A 259 -8.48 8.79 1.54
C THR A 259 -7.11 9.05 2.15
N SER A 260 -7.08 9.60 3.36
CA SER A 260 -5.86 9.73 4.16
C SER A 260 -5.58 8.42 4.90
N ILE A 261 -4.35 7.91 4.85
CA ILE A 261 -3.96 6.66 5.53
C ILE A 261 -2.74 6.95 6.40
N ASP A 262 -2.99 7.14 7.70
CA ASP A 262 -2.05 7.84 8.57
C ASP A 262 -1.67 6.99 9.79
N TYR A 263 -0.38 6.86 10.06
CA TYR A 263 0.16 6.33 11.32
C TYR A 263 -0.41 4.95 11.69
N ALA A 264 -0.40 4.02 10.73
CA ALA A 264 -0.68 2.62 11.00
C ALA A 264 0.62 1.80 11.11
N GLY A 265 0.60 0.70 11.89
CA GLY A 265 1.75 -0.21 12.02
C GLY A 265 2.14 -0.91 10.72
N ALA A 266 1.19 -1.06 9.80
CA ALA A 266 1.36 -1.34 8.39
C ALA A 266 0.20 -0.70 7.61
N ILE A 267 0.39 -0.40 6.33
CA ILE A 267 -0.60 0.33 5.51
C ILE A 267 -1.50 -0.64 4.77
N VAL A 268 -0.94 -1.50 3.94
CA VAL A 268 -1.71 -2.47 3.15
C VAL A 268 -1.07 -3.85 3.24
N ASN A 269 -1.89 -4.87 3.52
CA ASN A 269 -1.50 -6.26 3.38
C ASN A 269 -2.54 -6.98 2.50
N VAL A 270 -2.12 -7.33 1.29
CA VAL A 270 -2.93 -8.11 0.34
C VAL A 270 -2.47 -9.56 0.40
N GLN A 271 -3.20 -10.38 1.16
CA GLN A 271 -2.99 -11.81 1.16
C GLN A 271 -3.65 -12.47 -0.06
N ALA A 272 -4.79 -11.97 -0.51
CA ALA A 272 -5.41 -12.34 -1.79
C ALA A 272 -6.36 -11.21 -2.26
N GLY A 273 -6.69 -11.20 -3.56
CA GLY A 273 -7.54 -10.16 -4.15
C GLY A 273 -6.79 -8.86 -4.40
N SER A 274 -7.49 -7.73 -4.51
CA SER A 274 -6.86 -6.45 -4.85
C SER A 274 -7.12 -5.35 -3.83
N VAL A 275 -6.16 -4.44 -3.73
CA VAL A 275 -6.32 -3.13 -3.09
C VAL A 275 -5.84 -2.06 -4.07
N GLU A 276 -6.64 -1.02 -4.28
CA GLU A 276 -6.30 0.10 -5.16
C GLU A 276 -6.39 1.42 -4.38
N LEU A 277 -5.31 2.21 -4.41
CA LEU A 277 -5.21 3.52 -3.76
C LEU A 277 -5.09 4.60 -4.83
N HIS A 278 -6.08 5.47 -4.94
CA HIS A 278 -6.18 6.50 -5.99
C HIS A 278 -6.12 7.90 -5.38
N GLY A 279 -5.01 8.60 -5.56
CA GLY A 279 -4.83 9.97 -5.07
C GLY A 279 -4.78 10.10 -3.54
N CYS A 280 -4.44 9.04 -2.83
CA CYS A 280 -4.42 9.00 -1.37
C CYS A 280 -3.22 9.77 -0.78
N HIS A 281 -3.41 10.35 0.41
CA HIS A 281 -2.33 10.83 1.26
C HIS A 281 -1.96 9.69 2.22
N ILE A 282 -0.69 9.28 2.25
CA ILE A 282 -0.25 8.14 3.06
C ILE A 282 0.93 8.59 3.91
N GLU A 283 0.76 8.61 5.22
CA GLU A 283 1.78 9.02 6.17
C GLU A 283 2.01 7.94 7.22
N PHE A 284 3.26 7.54 7.47
CA PHE A 284 3.55 6.49 8.46
C PHE A 284 4.92 6.62 9.12
N ASN A 285 5.17 5.74 10.08
CA ASN A 285 6.38 5.69 10.90
C ASN A 285 6.54 6.95 11.76
N ASN A 286 5.74 7.03 12.83
CA ASN A 286 5.91 8.00 13.90
C ASN A 286 6.14 7.31 15.26
N GLU A 287 6.60 8.06 16.25
CA GLU A 287 6.90 7.57 17.60
C GLU A 287 5.70 6.85 18.26
N ASN A 288 4.47 7.32 18.00
CA ASN A 288 3.25 6.81 18.63
C ASN A 288 2.66 5.57 17.93
N SER A 289 3.07 5.29 16.70
CA SER A 289 2.59 4.20 15.85
C SER A 289 3.75 3.70 14.98
N PRO A 290 4.74 3.03 15.60
CA PRO A 290 5.89 2.50 14.89
C PRO A 290 5.45 1.36 13.96
N LEU A 291 6.22 1.17 12.88
CA LEU A 291 5.95 0.07 11.94
C LEU A 291 6.13 -1.30 12.61
N THR A 292 5.11 -2.14 12.51
CA THR A 292 5.10 -3.53 13.00
C THR A 292 5.42 -4.52 11.88
N ASP A 293 5.05 -4.23 10.64
CA ASP A 293 5.41 -4.99 9.43
C ASP A 293 5.89 -4.06 8.29
N PHE A 294 6.18 -4.59 7.10
CA PHE A 294 6.38 -3.80 5.90
C PHE A 294 5.14 -2.94 5.61
N PRO A 295 5.30 -1.64 5.28
CA PRO A 295 4.16 -0.76 5.02
C PRO A 295 3.20 -1.30 3.96
N PHE A 296 3.73 -1.84 2.86
CA PHE A 296 2.93 -2.39 1.77
C PHE A 296 3.39 -3.82 1.46
N ARG A 297 2.47 -4.78 1.55
CA ARG A 297 2.76 -6.20 1.35
C ARG A 297 1.77 -6.88 0.41
N CYS A 298 2.28 -7.74 -0.48
CA CYS A 298 1.52 -8.74 -1.23
C CYS A 298 2.08 -10.14 -0.93
N SER A 299 1.19 -11.08 -0.55
CA SER A 299 1.58 -12.48 -0.30
C SER A 299 1.76 -13.27 -1.60
N ALA A 300 2.27 -14.50 -1.51
CA ALA A 300 2.51 -15.40 -2.65
C ALA A 300 1.25 -15.85 -3.43
N ASN A 301 0.04 -15.42 -3.05
CA ASN A 301 -1.18 -15.73 -3.76
C ASN A 301 -1.24 -15.01 -5.13
N GLN A 302 -1.54 -15.74 -6.21
CA GLN A 302 -1.63 -15.19 -7.58
C GLN A 302 -2.59 -14.02 -7.75
N ASN A 303 -3.64 -13.96 -6.94
CA ASN A 303 -4.62 -12.88 -7.01
C ASN A 303 -4.21 -11.65 -6.19
N ALA A 304 -3.20 -11.76 -5.31
CA ALA A 304 -2.75 -10.65 -4.47
C ALA A 304 -2.12 -9.56 -5.34
N SER A 305 -2.77 -8.39 -5.37
CA SER A 305 -2.34 -7.23 -6.14
C SER A 305 -2.55 -5.92 -5.38
N LEU A 306 -1.62 -4.99 -5.55
CA LEU A 306 -1.73 -3.64 -5.03
C LEU A 306 -1.43 -2.62 -6.13
N LEU A 307 -2.36 -1.70 -6.35
CA LEU A 307 -2.16 -0.51 -7.18
C LEU A 307 -2.14 0.74 -6.30
N ILE A 308 -1.11 1.57 -6.45
CA ILE A 308 -1.04 2.90 -5.85
C ILE A 308 -0.86 3.90 -6.99
N GLN A 309 -1.87 4.72 -7.24
CA GLN A 309 -1.91 5.66 -8.35
C GLN A 309 -2.15 7.08 -7.86
N GLY A 310 -1.21 7.99 -8.11
CA GLY A 310 -1.27 9.38 -7.66
C GLY A 310 -1.04 9.54 -6.15
N GLY A 311 -1.28 10.74 -5.64
CA GLY A 311 -1.14 11.03 -4.21
C GLY A 311 0.31 11.09 -3.72
N GLU A 312 0.51 10.76 -2.46
CA GLU A 312 1.82 10.87 -1.81
C GLU A 312 2.05 9.86 -0.67
N ILE A 313 3.30 9.46 -0.51
CA ILE A 313 3.80 8.60 0.56
C ILE A 313 4.85 9.39 1.35
N ILE A 314 4.58 9.57 2.65
CA ILE A 314 5.33 10.45 3.54
C ILE A 314 5.79 9.68 4.78
N THR A 315 7.03 9.92 5.18
CA THR A 315 7.54 9.51 6.50
C THR A 315 8.31 10.69 7.11
N LEU A 316 7.95 11.09 8.33
CA LEU A 316 8.54 12.28 8.97
C LEU A 316 9.80 11.97 9.80
N GLU A 317 9.95 10.74 10.27
CA GLU A 317 11.03 10.36 11.16
C GLU A 317 12.26 9.82 10.40
N GLY A 318 13.25 9.32 11.15
CA GLY A 318 14.49 8.72 10.63
C GLY A 318 14.26 7.58 9.62
N PRO A 319 15.31 6.82 9.27
CA PRO A 319 15.09 5.62 8.49
C PRO A 319 14.03 4.73 9.15
N LEU A 320 13.14 4.17 8.33
CA LEU A 320 12.19 3.13 8.70
C LEU A 320 12.95 2.01 9.42
N THR A 321 12.30 1.39 10.40
CA THR A 321 12.81 0.18 11.06
C THR A 321 12.78 -1.05 10.15
N LYS A 322 12.25 -0.91 8.93
CA LYS A 322 12.06 -1.98 7.96
C LYS A 322 13.08 -1.92 6.83
N GLU A 323 13.43 -3.10 6.34
CA GLU A 323 14.35 -3.28 5.22
C GLU A 323 13.84 -2.69 3.91
N TYR A 324 12.51 -2.69 3.72
CA TYR A 324 11.86 -2.28 2.49
C TYR A 324 10.58 -1.49 2.83
N CYS A 325 10.12 -0.68 1.88
CA CYS A 325 8.82 -0.01 1.94
C CYS A 325 7.72 -0.89 1.34
N PHE A 326 8.05 -1.56 0.24
CA PHE A 326 7.21 -2.48 -0.50
C PHE A 326 7.79 -3.89 -0.42
N PHE A 327 6.94 -4.89 -0.23
CA PHE A 327 7.35 -6.29 -0.22
C PHE A 327 6.34 -7.14 -0.97
N ALA A 328 6.80 -7.87 -2.00
CA ALA A 328 5.93 -8.83 -2.70
C ALA A 328 6.62 -10.19 -2.81
N GLU A 329 5.86 -11.25 -2.52
CA GLU A 329 6.34 -12.62 -2.63
C GLU A 329 6.16 -13.16 -4.06
N ALA A 330 7.03 -14.08 -4.47
CA ALA A 330 6.90 -14.77 -5.75
C ALA A 330 5.55 -15.46 -5.86
N GLY A 331 4.96 -15.38 -7.05
CA GLY A 331 3.63 -15.91 -7.34
C GLY A 331 2.51 -14.88 -7.20
N SER A 332 2.74 -13.72 -6.58
CA SER A 332 1.76 -12.61 -6.54
C SER A 332 1.57 -11.91 -7.88
N SER A 333 0.44 -11.20 -8.04
CA SER A 333 0.24 -10.22 -9.13
C SER A 333 1.01 -8.90 -8.89
N GLY A 334 1.69 -8.79 -7.75
CA GLY A 334 2.67 -7.74 -7.47
C GLY A 334 2.10 -6.40 -7.02
N ILE A 335 2.99 -5.42 -6.97
CA ILE A 335 2.73 -4.05 -6.52
C ILE A 335 3.07 -3.08 -7.66
N ILE A 336 2.12 -2.23 -8.03
CA ILE A 336 2.27 -1.20 -9.06
C ILE A 336 2.14 0.18 -8.40
N VAL A 337 3.13 1.05 -8.64
CA VAL A 337 3.18 2.41 -8.10
C VAL A 337 3.32 3.41 -9.25
N GLU A 338 2.33 4.27 -9.44
CA GLU A 338 2.27 5.19 -10.58
C GLU A 338 1.94 6.62 -10.17
N ASN A 339 2.68 7.60 -10.69
CA ASN A 339 2.42 9.03 -10.45
C ASN A 339 2.42 9.45 -8.96
N VAL A 340 3.15 8.73 -8.10
CA VAL A 340 3.17 8.95 -6.65
C VAL A 340 4.32 9.89 -6.26
N LYS A 341 4.09 10.77 -5.29
CA LYS A 341 5.15 11.56 -4.66
C LYS A 341 5.68 10.86 -3.41
N PHE A 342 6.99 10.88 -3.22
CA PHE A 342 7.65 10.30 -2.05
C PHE A 342 8.34 11.39 -1.24
N TYR A 343 8.10 11.41 0.07
CA TYR A 343 8.74 12.33 1.01
C TYR A 343 9.33 11.57 2.20
N GLY A 344 10.62 11.76 2.46
CA GLY A 344 11.30 11.26 3.67
C GLY A 344 11.49 9.74 3.77
N VAL A 345 10.86 8.95 2.89
CA VAL A 345 10.89 7.47 2.94
C VAL A 345 12.33 6.99 2.80
N ARG A 346 12.87 6.36 3.86
CA ARG A 346 14.25 5.83 3.94
C ARG A 346 14.24 4.46 4.60
N THR A 347 14.68 3.39 3.94
CA THR A 347 14.71 2.04 4.51
C THR A 347 16.09 1.68 5.05
N THR A 348 16.19 0.67 5.93
CA THR A 348 17.50 0.24 6.48
C THR A 348 18.43 -0.30 5.40
N THR A 349 17.87 -0.96 4.39
CA THR A 349 18.67 -1.45 3.26
C THR A 349 18.94 -0.38 2.22
N GLY A 350 18.31 0.80 2.27
CA GLY A 350 18.36 1.81 1.20
C GLY A 350 17.67 1.37 -0.09
N ARG A 351 16.75 0.41 -0.02
CA ARG A 351 15.98 -0.13 -1.13
C ARG A 351 14.47 0.05 -0.89
N TYR A 352 13.72 0.46 -1.91
CA TYR A 352 12.27 0.61 -1.76
C TYR A 352 11.53 -0.73 -1.71
N PHE A 353 11.98 -1.71 -2.48
CA PHE A 353 11.32 -3.00 -2.64
C PHE A 353 12.19 -4.16 -2.16
N GLY A 354 11.55 -5.17 -1.57
CA GLY A 354 12.12 -6.48 -1.32
C GLY A 354 11.16 -7.61 -1.66
N GLY A 355 11.65 -8.84 -1.60
CA GLY A 355 10.93 -10.03 -2.04
C GLY A 355 11.20 -10.39 -3.50
N THR A 356 10.48 -11.40 -3.99
CA THR A 356 10.69 -12.04 -5.30
C THR A 356 9.46 -11.94 -6.22
N GLY A 357 8.42 -11.25 -5.78
CA GLY A 357 7.24 -10.93 -6.58
C GLY A 357 7.44 -9.74 -7.50
N ASP A 358 6.42 -9.43 -8.28
CA ASP A 358 6.47 -8.32 -9.22
C ASP A 358 6.35 -6.96 -8.53
N PHE A 359 7.17 -6.01 -8.98
CA PHE A 359 7.07 -4.62 -8.56
C PHE A 359 7.45 -3.68 -9.70
N VAL A 360 6.59 -2.71 -9.92
CA VAL A 360 6.72 -1.70 -10.97
C VAL A 360 6.50 -0.33 -10.35
N ILE A 361 7.43 0.59 -10.60
CA ILE A 361 7.25 2.00 -10.27
C ILE A 361 7.47 2.86 -11.51
N ARG A 362 6.56 3.81 -11.78
CA ARG A 362 6.63 4.67 -12.96
C ARG A 362 6.08 6.06 -12.69
N ASN A 363 6.60 7.04 -13.42
CA ASN A 363 6.20 8.44 -13.37
C ASN A 363 6.13 9.03 -11.95
N SER A 364 6.87 8.44 -11.01
CA SER A 364 6.84 8.78 -9.60
C SER A 364 8.04 9.66 -9.26
N ARG A 365 7.94 10.47 -8.20
CA ARG A 365 9.00 11.43 -7.88
C ARG A 365 9.27 11.57 -6.40
N LEU A 366 10.51 11.90 -6.07
CA LEU A 366 10.91 12.37 -4.75
C LEU A 366 10.57 13.86 -4.63
N ASP A 367 9.76 14.24 -3.63
CA ASP A 367 9.39 15.63 -3.31
C ASP A 367 10.16 16.16 -2.08
N GLY A 368 10.45 17.46 -2.05
CA GLY A 368 11.54 18.03 -1.26
C GLY A 368 11.20 18.56 0.13
N GLY A 369 11.96 18.12 1.13
CA GLY A 369 12.25 18.77 2.42
C GLY A 369 13.63 18.34 2.89
N GLY A 370 14.39 19.19 3.59
CA GLY A 370 15.85 19.03 3.78
C GLY A 370 16.28 17.73 4.48
N GLY A 371 17.30 17.06 3.94
CA GLY A 371 17.92 15.90 4.59
C GLY A 371 18.44 14.85 3.61
N GLY A 372 19.45 15.20 2.81
CA GLY A 372 20.17 14.27 1.91
C GLY A 372 21.01 13.22 2.65
N LYS A 373 20.43 12.45 3.58
CA LYS A 373 21.07 11.31 4.23
C LYS A 373 20.11 10.11 4.25
N GLY A 374 20.45 9.09 3.46
CA GLY A 374 19.69 7.85 3.26
C GLY A 374 19.10 7.77 1.84
N LEU A 375 19.93 7.42 0.86
CA LEU A 375 19.59 7.41 -0.56
C LEU A 375 18.92 6.07 -0.94
N GLN A 376 17.70 6.11 -1.50
CA GLN A 376 16.92 4.91 -1.83
C GLN A 376 17.00 4.50 -3.31
N THR A 377 17.68 3.41 -3.63
CA THR A 377 17.63 2.81 -4.96
C THR A 377 16.38 1.95 -5.11
N LEU A 378 15.74 1.98 -6.27
CA LEU A 378 14.81 0.91 -6.65
C LEU A 378 15.68 -0.30 -6.95
N THR A 379 15.31 -1.49 -6.48
CA THR A 379 16.26 -2.63 -6.51
C THR A 379 15.71 -3.89 -7.14
N THR A 380 14.62 -3.74 -7.87
CA THR A 380 14.03 -4.86 -8.60
C THR A 380 14.57 -4.88 -10.01
N MET A 381 14.84 -6.07 -10.54
CA MET A 381 15.24 -6.25 -11.94
C MET A 381 14.17 -5.69 -12.90
N ASN A 382 12.90 -5.72 -12.51
CA ASN A 382 11.79 -5.20 -13.31
C ASN A 382 11.87 -3.68 -13.55
N ASN A 383 12.56 -2.93 -12.68
CA ASN A 383 12.81 -1.50 -12.86
C ASN A 383 14.26 -1.19 -13.24
N ASN A 384 15.07 -2.22 -13.51
CA ASN A 384 16.44 -2.05 -14.00
C ASN A 384 16.41 -1.72 -15.50
N LYS A 385 17.04 -0.62 -15.86
CA LYS A 385 17.21 -0.16 -17.25
C LYS A 385 18.38 -0.87 -17.94
N ILE A 386 19.29 -1.50 -17.19
CA ILE A 386 20.35 -2.35 -17.75
C ILE A 386 19.74 -3.69 -18.15
N LYS A 387 19.88 -4.05 -19.43
CA LYS A 387 19.31 -5.30 -19.99
C LYS A 387 19.90 -6.58 -19.40
N ASP A 388 21.19 -6.56 -19.02
CA ASP A 388 21.91 -7.72 -18.49
C ASP A 388 22.83 -7.31 -17.33
N GLY A 389 22.22 -6.75 -16.27
CA GLY A 389 22.96 -6.28 -15.10
C GLY A 389 23.61 -7.39 -14.26
N SER A 390 23.12 -8.63 -14.38
CA SER A 390 23.68 -9.83 -13.75
C SER A 390 24.64 -10.60 -14.66
N PHE A 391 24.89 -10.11 -15.88
CA PHE A 391 25.80 -10.71 -16.87
C PHE A 391 25.50 -12.19 -17.15
N SER A 392 24.23 -12.57 -17.09
CA SER A 392 23.76 -13.95 -17.21
C SER A 392 23.05 -14.23 -18.53
N PHE A 393 22.66 -13.18 -19.26
CA PHE A 393 21.86 -13.32 -20.47
C PHE A 393 22.69 -13.62 -21.71
N THR A 394 23.88 -13.02 -21.85
CA THR A 394 24.73 -13.21 -23.03
C THR A 394 26.22 -13.32 -22.68
N THR A 395 27.06 -13.64 -23.67
CA THR A 395 28.52 -13.68 -23.53
C THR A 395 29.23 -12.35 -23.83
N LYS A 396 28.49 -11.35 -24.35
CA LYS A 396 29.03 -10.00 -24.64
C LYS A 396 28.34 -8.97 -23.76
N PRO A 397 29.07 -8.05 -23.12
CA PRO A 397 28.45 -7.10 -22.21
C PRO A 397 27.63 -6.05 -22.98
N ILE A 398 26.31 -6.04 -22.76
CA ILE A 398 25.39 -5.16 -23.48
C ILE A 398 25.42 -3.75 -22.88
N GLY A 399 25.65 -2.74 -23.73
CA GLY A 399 25.67 -1.33 -23.34
C GLY A 399 26.94 -0.88 -22.62
N TRP A 400 27.90 -1.79 -22.41
CA TRP A 400 29.21 -1.48 -21.85
C TRP A 400 30.22 -1.27 -22.97
N GLU A 401 31.00 -0.21 -22.87
CA GLU A 401 32.00 0.15 -23.86
C GLU A 401 33.30 0.62 -23.18
N VAL A 402 34.43 0.42 -23.85
CA VAL A 402 35.72 0.98 -23.43
C VAL A 402 35.79 2.47 -23.77
N SER A 403 36.55 3.23 -22.99
CA SER A 403 36.87 4.63 -23.23
C SER A 403 38.34 4.89 -22.88
N GLY A 404 39.01 5.75 -23.65
CA GLY A 404 40.43 6.01 -23.49
C GLY A 404 41.33 4.97 -24.16
N GLY A 405 42.54 5.42 -24.52
CA GLY A 405 43.41 4.71 -25.43
C GLY A 405 42.92 4.76 -26.88
N SER A 406 43.53 3.96 -27.75
CA SER A 406 43.10 3.72 -29.13
C SER A 406 42.04 2.61 -29.14
N VAL A 407 40.79 2.97 -29.41
CA VAL A 407 39.64 2.04 -29.35
C VAL A 407 39.46 1.34 -30.70
N SER A 408 39.53 0.01 -30.71
CA SER A 408 39.36 -0.82 -31.92
C SER A 408 37.93 -1.32 -32.10
N ASP A 409 37.24 -1.60 -30.99
CA ASP A 409 35.86 -2.06 -30.91
C ASP A 409 35.30 -1.68 -29.52
N PRO A 410 34.00 -1.88 -29.22
CA PRO A 410 33.43 -1.44 -27.96
C PRO A 410 34.02 -2.16 -26.74
N PHE A 411 34.67 -3.30 -26.92
CA PHE A 411 35.17 -4.15 -25.85
C PHE A 411 36.69 -4.06 -25.66
N THR A 412 37.41 -3.44 -26.60
CA THR A 412 38.88 -3.44 -26.64
C THR A 412 39.46 -2.09 -27.01
N SER A 413 40.44 -1.65 -26.22
CA SER A 413 41.39 -0.61 -26.58
C SER A 413 42.81 -1.03 -26.22
N ASP A 414 43.82 -0.27 -26.64
CA ASP A 414 45.19 -0.46 -26.15
C ASP A 414 45.36 -0.19 -24.65
N ALA A 415 44.35 0.41 -24.00
CA ALA A 415 44.37 0.77 -22.58
C ALA A 415 43.62 -0.22 -21.70
N ILE A 416 42.51 -0.79 -22.16
CA ILE A 416 41.68 -1.76 -21.41
C ILE A 416 41.00 -2.79 -22.31
N THR A 417 40.59 -3.91 -21.71
CA THR A 417 39.69 -4.90 -22.32
C THR A 417 38.54 -5.22 -21.37
N ILE A 418 37.36 -5.50 -21.92
CA ILE A 418 36.19 -5.95 -21.17
C ILE A 418 35.62 -7.25 -21.70
N ALA A 419 35.21 -8.14 -20.80
CA ALA A 419 34.58 -9.41 -21.11
C ALA A 419 33.71 -9.89 -19.94
N ILE A 420 32.75 -10.78 -20.21
CA ILE A 420 32.02 -11.48 -19.15
C ILE A 420 32.85 -12.69 -18.72
N GLU A 421 33.13 -12.81 -17.42
CA GLU A 421 33.82 -13.94 -16.82
C GLU A 421 32.84 -14.77 -15.98
N SER A 422 32.73 -16.05 -16.32
CA SER A 422 31.83 -16.96 -15.62
C SER A 422 32.41 -17.40 -14.28
N GLY A 423 31.59 -17.40 -13.23
CA GLY A 423 32.00 -17.82 -11.88
C GLY A 423 32.78 -16.77 -11.08
N ALA A 424 33.08 -15.62 -11.67
CA ALA A 424 33.87 -14.56 -11.03
C ALA A 424 33.05 -13.59 -10.18
N GLY A 425 31.72 -13.60 -10.30
CA GLY A 425 30.80 -12.71 -9.59
C GLY A 425 30.45 -13.17 -8.17
N THR A 426 29.57 -12.42 -7.52
CA THR A 426 29.09 -12.75 -6.18
C THR A 426 28.41 -14.12 -6.15
N ASN A 427 28.73 -14.93 -5.15
CA ASN A 427 28.22 -16.30 -5.01
C ASN A 427 28.47 -17.19 -6.25
N GLY A 428 29.52 -16.90 -7.03
CA GLY A 428 29.84 -17.67 -8.24
C GLY A 428 28.97 -17.34 -9.45
N SER A 429 28.30 -16.18 -9.46
CA SER A 429 27.64 -15.65 -10.66
C SER A 429 28.65 -15.25 -11.74
N ASN A 430 28.15 -14.82 -12.89
CA ASN A 430 28.98 -14.16 -13.90
C ASN A 430 29.26 -12.71 -13.48
N ALA A 431 30.39 -12.15 -13.91
CA ALA A 431 30.72 -10.74 -13.71
C ALA A 431 31.33 -10.12 -14.97
N LEU A 432 31.17 -8.81 -15.12
CA LEU A 432 31.96 -8.05 -16.08
C LEU A 432 33.39 -7.90 -15.54
N LYS A 433 34.36 -8.48 -16.25
CA LYS A 433 35.78 -8.29 -16.01
C LYS A 433 36.29 -7.12 -16.85
N VAL A 434 36.91 -6.15 -16.20
CA VAL A 434 37.64 -5.06 -16.87
C VAL A 434 39.12 -5.16 -16.54
N THR A 435 39.94 -5.43 -17.55
CA THR A 435 41.39 -5.62 -17.39
C THR A 435 42.15 -4.42 -17.92
N LYS A 436 43.01 -3.83 -17.08
CA LYS A 436 43.88 -2.72 -17.45
C LYS A 436 45.10 -3.22 -18.24
N LEU A 437 45.28 -2.75 -19.46
CA LEU A 437 46.42 -3.09 -20.33
C LEU A 437 47.52 -2.03 -20.29
N GLY A 438 47.12 -0.76 -20.32
CA GLY A 438 48.05 0.37 -20.22
C GLY A 438 48.68 0.47 -18.82
N ASN A 439 49.82 1.16 -18.72
CA ASN A 439 50.48 1.41 -17.43
C ASN A 439 49.54 2.14 -16.44
N THR A 440 49.86 2.06 -15.14
CA THR A 440 49.27 2.93 -14.12
C THR A 440 49.43 4.39 -14.57
N ASN A 441 48.42 5.22 -14.34
CA ASN A 441 48.36 6.62 -14.77
C ASN A 441 48.26 6.83 -16.30
N ALA A 442 47.94 5.79 -17.06
CA ALA A 442 47.54 5.95 -18.46
C ALA A 442 46.02 6.10 -18.56
N ASN A 443 45.56 6.96 -19.48
CA ASN A 443 44.13 7.16 -19.74
C ASN A 443 43.45 5.83 -20.08
N ALA A 444 42.45 5.46 -19.30
CA ALA A 444 41.72 4.21 -19.38
C ALA A 444 40.39 4.41 -18.68
N GLY A 445 39.30 3.96 -19.29
CA GLY A 445 37.99 4.12 -18.71
C GLY A 445 36.98 3.14 -19.27
N LEU A 446 35.96 2.87 -18.49
CA LEU A 446 34.81 2.04 -18.84
C LEU A 446 33.59 2.95 -18.89
N ARG A 447 32.69 2.75 -19.85
CA ARG A 447 31.38 3.42 -19.84
C ARG A 447 30.24 2.44 -19.98
N LEU A 448 29.14 2.72 -19.30
CA LEU A 448 27.86 2.05 -19.44
C LEU A 448 26.86 3.07 -19.99
N ILE A 449 26.21 2.73 -21.10
CA ILE A 449 25.25 3.57 -21.80
C ILE A 449 23.86 2.94 -21.67
N VAL A 450 22.94 3.67 -21.05
CA VAL A 450 21.60 3.16 -20.73
C VAL A 450 20.53 4.11 -21.25
N PRO A 451 19.55 3.63 -22.04
CA PRO A 451 18.41 4.45 -22.46
C PRO A 451 17.58 4.92 -21.26
N VAL A 452 17.13 6.17 -21.31
CA VAL A 452 16.30 6.79 -20.27
C VAL A 452 15.18 7.62 -20.91
N SER A 453 14.13 7.89 -20.14
CA SER A 453 13.04 8.78 -20.55
C SER A 453 13.14 10.13 -19.86
N GLN A 454 12.60 11.16 -20.51
CA GLN A 454 12.51 12.49 -19.92
C GLN A 454 11.82 12.44 -18.55
N TYR A 455 12.27 13.30 -17.63
CA TYR A 455 11.74 13.46 -16.28
C TYR A 455 11.92 12.31 -15.29
N GLU A 456 12.47 11.17 -15.72
CA GLU A 456 12.84 10.08 -14.82
C GLU A 456 13.84 10.57 -13.75
N GLN A 457 13.71 10.04 -12.54
CA GLN A 457 14.71 10.18 -11.49
C GLN A 457 15.48 8.88 -11.35
N LEU A 458 16.82 8.97 -11.47
CA LEU A 458 17.68 7.80 -11.61
C LEU A 458 18.36 7.44 -10.29
N GLY A 459 18.46 6.13 -10.03
CA GLY A 459 19.34 5.51 -9.06
C GLY A 459 20.28 4.52 -9.74
N ALA A 460 21.41 4.19 -9.10
CA ALA A 460 22.31 3.16 -9.60
C ALA A 460 22.92 2.33 -8.47
N CYS A 461 23.25 1.08 -8.75
CA CYS A 461 23.94 0.19 -7.84
C CYS A 461 24.90 -0.73 -8.60
N PHE A 462 26.06 -1.00 -8.02
CA PHE A 462 27.08 -1.88 -8.60
C PHE A 462 27.75 -2.65 -7.49
N THR A 463 27.93 -3.95 -7.65
CA THR A 463 28.79 -4.73 -6.75
C THR A 463 30.17 -4.83 -7.38
N LEU A 464 31.16 -4.20 -6.74
CA LEU A 464 32.49 -4.02 -7.31
C LEU A 464 33.52 -4.84 -6.54
N LYS A 465 34.51 -5.39 -7.26
CA LYS A 465 35.72 -6.00 -6.68
C LYS A 465 36.95 -5.65 -7.51
N THR A 466 38.09 -5.42 -6.88
CA THR A 466 39.37 -5.14 -7.54
C THR A 466 40.36 -6.28 -7.27
N LEU A 467 41.15 -6.66 -8.28
CA LEU A 467 42.32 -7.54 -8.12
C LEU A 467 43.56 -6.83 -8.63
N ASN A 468 44.68 -6.97 -7.93
CA ASN A 468 45.91 -6.24 -8.20
C ASN A 468 45.63 -4.73 -8.33
N GLY A 469 44.89 -4.19 -7.36
CA GLY A 469 44.53 -2.77 -7.30
C GLY A 469 45.77 -1.88 -7.25
N GLY A 470 45.71 -0.72 -7.90
CA GLY A 470 46.73 0.31 -7.75
C GLY A 470 46.64 0.99 -6.37
N THR A 471 47.46 2.01 -6.13
CA THR A 471 47.45 2.77 -4.86
C THR A 471 46.52 3.97 -4.85
N GLY A 472 45.72 4.18 -5.91
CA GLY A 472 44.92 5.38 -6.08
C GLY A 472 43.42 5.12 -6.24
N ASN A 473 42.71 6.22 -6.48
CA ASN A 473 41.25 6.23 -6.60
C ASN A 473 40.80 6.03 -8.05
N LEU A 474 39.75 5.24 -8.24
CA LEU A 474 38.94 5.27 -9.46
C LEU A 474 37.90 6.38 -9.30
N PHE A 475 37.57 7.03 -10.40
CA PHE A 475 36.51 8.05 -10.40
C PHE A 475 35.33 7.53 -11.20
N SER A 476 34.13 7.79 -10.73
CA SER A 476 32.90 7.40 -11.40
C SER A 476 32.03 8.63 -11.62
N THR A 477 31.55 8.84 -12.84
CA THR A 477 30.76 10.03 -13.21
C THR A 477 29.55 9.66 -14.04
N LEU A 478 28.47 10.44 -13.94
CA LEU A 478 27.18 10.17 -14.58
C LEU A 478 26.85 11.41 -15.38
N HIS A 479 26.58 11.18 -16.65
CA HIS A 479 26.21 12.23 -17.58
C HIS A 479 24.86 11.91 -18.19
N TYR A 480 24.04 12.92 -18.35
CA TYR A 480 22.94 12.85 -19.30
C TYR A 480 23.54 12.98 -20.70
N ALA A 481 23.04 12.20 -21.65
CA ALA A 481 23.60 12.17 -23.00
C ALA A 481 22.52 12.05 -24.07
N CYS A 482 22.85 12.60 -25.25
CA CYS A 482 22.18 12.30 -26.50
C CYS A 482 23.14 11.50 -27.37
N ILE A 483 22.77 10.27 -27.70
CA ILE A 483 23.51 9.40 -28.62
C ILE A 483 22.96 9.64 -30.04
N GLN A 484 23.85 9.97 -30.97
CA GLN A 484 23.49 10.24 -32.37
C GLN A 484 23.44 8.96 -33.19
N GLU A 485 24.53 8.21 -33.18
CA GLU A 485 24.74 6.98 -33.96
C GLU A 485 25.91 6.19 -33.34
N THR A 486 26.28 5.07 -33.97
CA THR A 486 27.49 4.30 -33.64
C THR A 486 28.55 4.51 -34.71
N GLU A 487 29.80 4.67 -34.30
CA GLU A 487 30.97 4.65 -35.19
C GLU A 487 31.08 3.31 -35.94
N SER A 488 31.95 3.25 -36.96
CA SER A 488 32.22 2.01 -37.71
C SER A 488 32.83 0.90 -36.86
N ASN A 489 33.49 1.25 -35.75
CA ASN A 489 33.99 0.32 -34.74
C ASN A 489 32.90 -0.12 -33.74
N GLY A 490 31.66 0.37 -33.87
CA GLY A 490 30.52 0.04 -33.01
C GLY A 490 30.39 0.88 -31.74
N VAL A 491 31.28 1.83 -31.50
CA VAL A 491 31.30 2.69 -30.30
C VAL A 491 30.28 3.82 -30.44
N SER A 492 29.54 4.12 -29.36
CA SER A 492 28.51 5.16 -29.40
C SER A 492 29.08 6.59 -29.59
N ILE A 493 28.49 7.37 -30.51
CA ILE A 493 28.79 8.79 -30.74
C ILE A 493 27.92 9.66 -29.85
N ILE A 494 28.57 10.43 -28.97
CA ILE A 494 27.92 11.34 -28.03
C ILE A 494 27.80 12.71 -28.69
N ALA A 495 26.58 13.08 -29.13
CA ALA A 495 26.33 14.40 -29.72
C ALA A 495 26.32 15.51 -28.67
N LYS A 496 25.81 15.19 -27.48
CA LYS A 496 25.75 16.09 -26.34
C LYS A 496 25.84 15.30 -25.05
N SER A 497 26.58 15.83 -24.07
CA SER A 497 26.59 15.31 -22.71
C SER A 497 26.73 16.42 -21.69
N ASP A 498 25.97 16.34 -20.59
CA ASP A 498 26.07 17.24 -19.44
C ASP A 498 26.15 16.40 -18.16
N ALA A 499 26.94 16.86 -17.19
CA ALA A 499 27.08 16.16 -15.91
C ALA A 499 25.74 16.11 -15.15
N ALA A 500 25.37 14.92 -14.67
CA ALA A 500 24.22 14.73 -13.79
C ALA A 500 24.51 15.14 -12.32
N ALA A 501 25.64 15.79 -12.07
CA ALA A 501 26.26 16.10 -10.76
C ALA A 501 26.44 14.87 -9.86
N TRP A 502 27.15 13.89 -10.41
CA TRP A 502 27.68 12.79 -9.65
C TRP A 502 29.13 12.56 -10.03
N ASP A 503 29.99 12.67 -9.01
CA ASP A 503 31.38 12.29 -9.03
C ASP A 503 31.62 11.43 -7.79
N GLY A 504 31.78 10.12 -8.00
CA GLY A 504 32.13 9.15 -6.97
C GLY A 504 33.62 8.87 -6.98
N MET A 505 34.24 8.86 -5.81
CA MET A 505 35.62 8.42 -5.64
C MET A 505 35.62 7.02 -5.01
N LEU A 506 36.26 6.07 -5.67
CA LEU A 506 36.35 4.68 -5.24
C LEU A 506 37.81 4.39 -4.91
N ASN A 507 38.13 4.23 -3.62
CA ASN A 507 39.45 3.74 -3.24
C ASN A 507 39.54 2.26 -3.59
N THR A 508 40.47 1.88 -4.46
CA THR A 508 40.61 0.49 -4.92
C THR A 508 40.79 -0.52 -3.78
N ASN A 509 41.39 -0.11 -2.66
CA ASN A 509 41.58 -0.95 -1.47
C ASN A 509 40.28 -1.26 -0.71
N ASP A 510 39.22 -0.46 -0.90
CA ASP A 510 37.93 -0.71 -0.25
C ASP A 510 37.12 -1.82 -0.92
N TYR A 511 37.59 -2.29 -2.08
CA TYR A 511 36.92 -3.25 -2.96
C TYR A 511 37.78 -4.50 -3.19
N LEU A 512 38.69 -4.85 -2.28
CA LEU A 512 39.42 -6.13 -2.36
C LEU A 512 38.48 -7.34 -2.31
N GLU A 513 37.31 -7.16 -1.71
CA GLU A 513 36.17 -8.06 -1.80
C GLU A 513 34.98 -7.37 -2.45
N PHE A 514 34.02 -8.17 -2.90
CA PHE A 514 32.79 -7.65 -3.48
C PHE A 514 32.06 -6.76 -2.49
N LYS A 515 31.88 -5.50 -2.88
CA LYS A 515 31.19 -4.49 -2.09
C LYS A 515 30.27 -3.68 -2.97
N GLU A 516 29.07 -3.44 -2.48
CA GLU A 516 28.08 -2.65 -3.20
C GLU A 516 28.43 -1.16 -3.11
N TYR A 517 28.44 -0.51 -4.25
CA TYR A 517 28.48 0.92 -4.44
C TYR A 517 27.10 1.39 -4.93
N ARG A 518 26.57 2.46 -4.33
CA ARG A 518 25.25 3.00 -4.70
C ARG A 518 25.29 4.47 -5.01
N PHE A 519 24.36 4.85 -5.87
CA PHE A 519 24.12 6.20 -6.34
C PHE A 519 22.63 6.51 -6.36
N ASN A 520 22.30 7.78 -6.11
CA ASN A 520 21.02 8.36 -6.46
C ASN A 520 21.23 9.75 -7.01
N SER A 521 20.60 10.05 -8.14
CA SER A 521 20.56 11.41 -8.67
C SER A 521 19.75 12.23 -7.69
N ASN A 522 20.41 13.17 -7.00
CA ASN A 522 19.82 13.99 -5.95
C ASN A 522 18.67 14.86 -6.51
N ARG A 523 17.48 14.27 -6.66
CA ARG A 523 16.24 14.91 -7.14
C ARG A 523 16.29 15.41 -8.59
N ARG A 524 17.41 15.20 -9.28
CA ARG A 524 17.60 15.68 -10.66
C ARG A 524 16.83 14.78 -11.61
N LYS A 525 16.10 15.44 -12.49
CA LYS A 525 15.32 14.79 -13.54
C LYS A 525 16.15 14.70 -14.80
N VAL A 526 15.99 13.61 -15.54
CA VAL A 526 16.52 13.50 -16.90
C VAL A 526 15.98 14.68 -17.73
N PRO A 527 16.86 15.50 -18.34
CA PRO A 527 16.43 16.66 -19.12
C PRO A 527 15.80 16.21 -20.45
N VAL A 528 14.91 17.04 -20.98
CA VAL A 528 14.11 16.74 -22.19
C VAL A 528 14.91 16.35 -23.44
N TRP A 529 16.18 16.78 -23.54
CA TRP A 529 17.04 16.49 -24.68
C TRP A 529 17.82 15.18 -24.55
N ALA A 530 17.89 14.60 -23.35
CA ALA A 530 18.68 13.41 -23.11
C ALA A 530 17.90 12.15 -23.50
N THR A 531 18.56 11.28 -24.26
CA THR A 531 18.02 9.96 -24.66
C THR A 531 18.65 8.83 -23.85
N HIS A 532 19.82 9.09 -23.27
CA HIS A 532 20.60 8.11 -22.52
C HIS A 532 21.20 8.74 -21.26
N VAL A 533 21.60 7.87 -20.35
CA VAL A 533 22.54 8.19 -19.29
C VAL A 533 23.84 7.42 -19.55
N ILE A 534 24.98 8.07 -19.32
CA ILE A 534 26.31 7.47 -19.42
C ILE A 534 26.92 7.47 -18.03
N LEU A 535 27.19 6.26 -17.54
CA LEU A 535 28.01 6.04 -16.36
C LEU A 535 29.44 5.75 -16.83
N SER A 536 30.39 6.58 -16.43
CA SER A 536 31.81 6.40 -16.76
C SER A 536 32.59 6.03 -15.50
N PHE A 537 33.51 5.07 -15.60
CA PHE A 537 34.55 4.79 -14.62
C PHE A 537 35.90 5.14 -15.22
N ASN A 538 36.60 6.08 -14.60
CA ASN A 538 37.98 6.39 -14.91
C ASN A 538 38.90 5.45 -14.12
N LEU A 539 39.67 4.65 -14.85
CA LEU A 539 40.56 3.60 -14.35
C LEU A 539 42.04 4.02 -14.38
N TYR A 540 42.31 5.32 -14.44
CA TYR A 540 43.67 5.90 -14.48
C TYR A 540 44.58 5.35 -13.39
N ALA A 541 44.07 5.22 -12.16
CA ALA A 541 44.85 4.74 -11.01
C ALA A 541 44.93 3.21 -10.89
N LEU A 542 44.23 2.44 -11.73
CA LEU A 542 44.31 0.98 -11.71
C LEU A 542 45.67 0.53 -12.24
N ALA A 543 46.31 -0.42 -11.56
CA ALA A 543 47.62 -0.91 -11.96
C ALA A 543 47.55 -1.65 -13.30
N LYS A 544 48.68 -1.73 -14.02
CA LYS A 544 48.79 -2.58 -15.21
C LYS A 544 48.48 -4.03 -14.84
N ASN A 545 47.67 -4.70 -15.66
CA ASN A 545 47.09 -6.03 -15.41
C ASN A 545 46.17 -6.10 -14.17
N GLY A 546 45.84 -4.95 -13.57
CA GLY A 546 44.80 -4.84 -12.56
C GLY A 546 43.42 -5.10 -13.16
N VAL A 547 42.53 -5.66 -12.35
CA VAL A 547 41.17 -6.03 -12.75
C VAL A 547 40.16 -5.30 -11.88
N LEU A 548 39.11 -4.79 -12.51
CA LEU A 548 37.87 -4.39 -11.86
C LEU A 548 36.77 -5.37 -12.30
N TYR A 549 36.16 -6.07 -11.34
CA TYR A 549 34.92 -6.80 -11.54
C TYR A 549 33.73 -5.92 -11.20
N VAL A 550 32.70 -6.01 -12.04
CA VAL A 550 31.37 -5.42 -11.82
C VAL A 550 30.34 -6.55 -11.86
N ASP A 551 29.48 -6.61 -10.86
CA ASP A 551 28.37 -7.56 -10.75
C ASP A 551 27.12 -6.86 -10.22
N ASN A 552 25.94 -7.47 -10.39
CA ASN A 552 24.63 -6.96 -9.96
C ASN A 552 24.43 -5.48 -10.30
N ALA A 553 24.81 -5.09 -11.52
CA ALA A 553 24.71 -3.72 -11.98
C ALA A 553 23.24 -3.34 -12.15
N CYS A 554 22.87 -2.17 -11.61
CA CYS A 554 21.55 -1.60 -11.82
C CYS A 554 21.61 -0.11 -12.13
N ILE A 555 20.76 0.31 -13.07
CA ILE A 555 20.34 1.70 -13.24
C ILE A 555 18.83 1.66 -13.17
N THR A 556 18.25 2.31 -12.18
CA THR A 556 16.80 2.28 -11.98
C THR A 556 16.18 3.64 -12.15
N ALA A 557 14.94 3.68 -12.61
CA ALA A 557 14.19 4.91 -12.81
C ALA A 557 12.82 4.84 -12.15
N MET A 558 12.34 5.97 -11.64
CA MET A 558 10.94 6.21 -11.26
C MET A 558 10.33 7.34 -12.08
#